data_AF-A0A965XJJ6-F1
#
_entry.id   AF-A0A965XJJ6-F1
#
_cell.length_a   1.000
_cell.length_b   1.000
_cell.length_c   1.000
_cell.angle_alpha   90.00
_cell.angle_beta   90.00
_cell.angle_gamma   90.00
#
_symmetry.space_group_name_H-M   'P 1'
#
loop_
_entity.id
_entity.type
_entity.pdbx_description
1 polymer ?
#
loop_
_entity_poly.entity_id
_entity_poly.type
_entity_poly.pdbx_seq_one_letter_code
_entity_poly.pdbx_strand_id
1 'polypeptide(L)'
;MTAKTHGYITKEIELEQLYQFILKYFDPGAKINRYENRFGESNEMAVYFTYKGEERRLFTMVYKSRKFSKNGEKNRMIFLDLDYWGHSVEIIRAILSFFGGWLDENDCDNEEPYFIEAQADGVTPNIIKITRSELNRRLGGMVVIVEDEDEK
;
A
#
# COMPACT_ATOMS: atom_id res chain seq x y z
N MET A 1 -8.56 2.75 -20.18
CA MET A 1 -7.67 2.33 -19.08
C MET A 1 -8.57 2.24 -17.86
N THR A 2 -8.56 1.12 -17.13
CA THR A 2 -9.35 1.00 -15.90
C THR A 2 -8.46 1.43 -14.75
N ALA A 3 -8.92 2.38 -13.94
CA ALA A 3 -8.17 2.89 -12.81
C ALA A 3 -7.82 1.79 -11.80
N LYS A 4 -6.68 1.94 -11.14
CA LYS A 4 -6.13 1.01 -10.15
C LYS A 4 -5.78 1.73 -8.86
N THR A 5 -5.93 1.03 -7.75
CA THR A 5 -5.30 1.40 -6.47
C THR A 5 -3.99 0.64 -6.35
N HIS A 6 -2.89 1.36 -6.19
CA HIS A 6 -1.59 0.74 -5.99
C HIS A 6 -1.08 0.89 -4.57
N GLY A 7 -0.43 -0.17 -4.09
CA GLY A 7 0.36 -0.14 -2.87
C GLY A 7 1.81 -0.51 -3.13
N TYR A 8 2.72 0.08 -2.37
CA TYR A 8 4.15 -0.19 -2.45
C TYR A 8 4.71 -0.43 -1.06
N ILE A 9 4.85 -1.69 -0.66
CA ILE A 9 5.48 -2.05 0.61
C ILE A 9 7.00 -1.95 0.42
N THR A 10 7.63 -1.07 1.20
CA THR A 10 9.09 -0.84 1.17
C THR A 10 9.82 -1.62 2.25
N LYS A 11 9.10 -2.21 3.21
CA LYS A 11 9.67 -3.10 4.22
C LYS A 11 10.02 -4.46 3.62
N GLU A 12 11.11 -5.06 4.07
CA GLU A 12 11.49 -6.41 3.66
C GLU A 12 10.55 -7.45 4.31
N ILE A 13 9.53 -7.85 3.56
CA ILE A 13 8.65 -8.98 3.89
C ILE A 13 8.60 -9.98 2.74
N GLU A 14 8.11 -11.18 3.03
CA GLU A 14 7.80 -12.20 2.04
C GLU A 14 6.33 -12.16 1.60
N LEU A 15 6.06 -12.60 0.37
CA LEU A 15 4.69 -12.68 -0.17
C LEU A 15 3.78 -13.58 0.69
N GLU A 16 4.36 -14.59 1.33
CA GLU A 16 3.62 -15.44 2.28
C GLU A 16 3.09 -14.65 3.47
N GLN A 17 3.85 -13.67 3.99
CA GLN A 17 3.38 -12.83 5.10
C GLN A 17 2.18 -11.97 4.70
N LEU A 18 2.16 -11.47 3.46
CA LEU A 18 1.01 -10.76 2.92
C LEU A 18 -0.20 -11.68 2.75
N TYR A 19 0.01 -12.91 2.26
CA TYR A 19 -1.07 -13.88 2.15
C TYR A 19 -1.66 -14.24 3.53
N GLN A 20 -0.83 -14.47 4.53
CA GLN A 20 -1.27 -14.71 5.91
C GLN A 20 -2.05 -13.51 6.50
N PHE A 21 -1.66 -12.29 6.15
CA PHE A 21 -2.44 -11.10 6.51
C PHE A 21 -3.85 -11.14 5.92
N ILE A 22 -3.98 -11.45 4.63
CA ILE A 22 -5.29 -11.54 3.95
C ILE A 22 -6.14 -12.64 4.58
N LEU A 23 -5.57 -13.82 4.85
CA LEU A 23 -6.26 -14.93 5.52
C LEU A 23 -6.77 -14.53 6.91
N LYS A 24 -5.96 -13.79 7.67
CA LYS A 24 -6.30 -13.42 9.05
C LYS A 24 -7.33 -12.31 9.14
N TYR A 25 -7.22 -11.28 8.31
CA TYR A 25 -7.98 -10.04 8.50
C TYR A 25 -9.08 -9.82 7.48
N PHE A 26 -9.02 -10.44 6.31
CA PHE A 26 -9.99 -10.21 5.23
C PHE A 26 -10.85 -11.45 4.96
N ASP A 27 -10.22 -12.58 4.63
CA ASP A 27 -10.93 -13.79 4.20
C ASP A 27 -10.12 -15.06 4.52
N PRO A 28 -10.51 -15.83 5.54
CA PRO A 28 -9.89 -17.13 5.84
C PRO A 28 -10.02 -18.16 4.71
N GLY A 29 -10.95 -17.96 3.78
CA GLY A 29 -11.16 -18.78 2.59
C GLY A 29 -10.42 -18.31 1.34
N ALA A 30 -9.55 -17.31 1.47
CA ALA A 30 -8.79 -16.76 0.34
C ALA A 30 -7.98 -17.86 -0.38
N LYS A 31 -7.84 -17.69 -1.70
CA LYS A 31 -7.08 -18.59 -2.57
C LYS A 31 -5.91 -17.85 -3.20
N ILE A 32 -4.80 -18.56 -3.39
CA ILE A 32 -3.60 -18.00 -3.98
C ILE A 32 -3.23 -18.74 -5.26
N ASN A 33 -2.88 -17.98 -6.30
CA ASN A 33 -2.16 -18.47 -7.46
C ASN A 33 -0.74 -17.89 -7.43
N ARG A 34 0.28 -18.75 -7.49
CA ARG A 34 1.68 -18.33 -7.58
C ARG A 34 2.15 -18.46 -9.03
N TYR A 35 3.02 -17.54 -9.44
CA TYR A 35 3.60 -17.55 -10.77
C TYR A 35 5.11 -17.65 -10.65
N GLU A 36 5.71 -18.57 -11.42
CA GLU A 36 7.15 -18.62 -11.60
C GLU A 36 7.51 -17.73 -12.78
N ASN A 37 8.48 -16.84 -12.58
CA ASN A 37 9.04 -16.06 -13.68
C ASN A 37 9.95 -16.95 -14.55
N ARG A 38 10.43 -16.40 -15.67
CA ARG A 38 11.34 -17.10 -16.61
C ARG A 38 12.67 -17.59 -16.02
N PHE A 39 13.01 -17.17 -14.80
CA PHE A 39 14.20 -17.57 -14.06
C PHE A 39 13.90 -18.60 -12.96
N GLY A 40 12.64 -19.06 -12.87
CA GLY A 40 12.18 -20.00 -11.83
C GLY A 40 11.92 -19.35 -10.47
N GLU A 41 11.91 -18.01 -10.39
CA GLU A 41 11.65 -17.32 -9.12
C GLU A 41 10.14 -17.13 -8.94
N SER A 42 9.62 -17.51 -7.77
CA SER A 42 8.23 -17.28 -7.36
C SER A 42 8.06 -15.89 -6.75
N ASN A 43 8.33 -14.84 -7.52
CA ASN A 43 8.28 -13.45 -7.06
C ASN A 43 6.92 -12.78 -7.31
N GLU A 44 5.93 -13.50 -7.83
CA GLU A 44 4.60 -12.99 -8.16
C GLU A 44 3.49 -13.87 -7.58
N MET A 45 2.40 -13.25 -7.13
CA MET A 45 1.19 -13.98 -6.75
C MET A 45 -0.08 -13.18 -7.06
N ALA A 46 -1.19 -13.91 -7.25
CA ALA A 46 -2.53 -13.34 -7.22
C ALA A 46 -3.31 -13.97 -6.06
N VAL A 47 -3.87 -13.15 -5.20
CA VAL A 47 -4.72 -13.58 -4.09
C VAL A 47 -6.16 -13.22 -4.39
N TYR A 48 -7.04 -14.22 -4.34
CA TYR A 48 -8.47 -14.13 -4.55
C TYR A 48 -9.16 -14.23 -3.19
N PHE A 49 -9.96 -13.24 -2.84
CA PHE A 49 -10.59 -13.15 -1.52
C PHE A 49 -11.88 -12.35 -1.59
N THR A 50 -12.74 -12.53 -0.59
CA THR A 50 -13.95 -11.73 -0.39
C THR A 50 -13.71 -10.70 0.70
N TYR A 51 -13.99 -9.43 0.44
CA TYR A 51 -13.91 -8.38 1.46
C TYR A 51 -15.22 -7.60 1.51
N LYS A 52 -15.91 -7.63 2.67
CA LYS A 52 -17.22 -6.99 2.87
C LYS A 52 -18.25 -7.31 1.76
N GLY A 53 -18.24 -8.54 1.25
CA GLY A 53 -19.13 -9.01 0.19
C GLY A 53 -18.66 -8.75 -1.24
N GLU A 54 -17.50 -8.12 -1.43
CA GLU A 54 -16.89 -7.90 -2.74
C GLU A 54 -15.88 -9.00 -3.04
N GLU A 55 -15.98 -9.65 -4.20
CA GLU A 55 -14.93 -10.54 -4.70
C GLU A 55 -13.77 -9.71 -5.26
N ARG A 56 -12.55 -10.03 -4.82
CA ARG A 56 -11.34 -9.26 -5.11
C ARG A 56 -10.24 -10.15 -5.62
N ARG A 57 -9.41 -9.59 -6.49
CA ARG A 57 -8.16 -10.19 -6.95
C ARG A 57 -7.04 -9.18 -6.77
N LEU A 58 -6.20 -9.40 -5.75
CA LEU A 58 -5.00 -8.62 -5.52
C LEU A 58 -3.83 -9.28 -6.25
N PHE A 59 -3.25 -8.60 -7.24
CA PHE A 59 -2.00 -9.02 -7.84
C PHE A 59 -0.83 -8.40 -7.07
N THR A 60 0.21 -9.17 -6.82
CA THR A 60 1.40 -8.69 -6.12
C THR A 60 2.68 -9.23 -6.72
N MET A 61 3.74 -8.42 -6.66
CA MET A 61 5.05 -8.80 -7.17
C MET A 61 6.18 -8.18 -6.36
N VAL A 62 7.21 -8.98 -6.08
CA VAL A 62 8.49 -8.51 -5.54
C VAL A 62 9.35 -8.04 -6.70
N TYR A 63 9.88 -6.82 -6.60
CA TYR A 63 10.78 -6.25 -7.59
C TYR A 63 11.75 -5.25 -6.96
N LYS A 64 12.76 -4.82 -7.72
CA LYS A 64 13.69 -3.77 -7.31
C LYS A 64 13.43 -2.49 -8.11
N SER A 65 13.27 -1.37 -7.43
CA SER A 65 13.02 -0.07 -8.07
C SER A 65 13.68 1.07 -7.31
N ARG A 66 13.90 2.19 -8.02
CA ARG A 66 14.34 3.46 -7.43
C ARG A 66 13.15 4.31 -6.96
N LYS A 67 11.91 3.87 -7.22
CA LYS A 67 10.70 4.58 -6.79
C LYS A 67 10.74 4.74 -5.26
N PHE A 68 10.55 5.97 -4.77
CA PHE A 68 10.66 6.35 -3.36
C PHE A 68 12.06 6.25 -2.72
N SER A 69 13.12 6.01 -3.50
CA SER A 69 14.49 5.98 -2.99
C SER A 69 15.02 7.39 -2.73
N LYS A 70 15.46 7.68 -1.48
CA LYS A 70 16.08 8.96 -1.12
C LYS A 70 17.48 9.13 -1.73
N ASN A 71 18.22 8.02 -1.93
CA ASN A 71 19.62 8.02 -2.40
C ASN A 71 19.80 7.57 -3.86
N GLY A 72 18.72 7.23 -4.57
CA GLY A 72 18.74 6.78 -5.96
C GLY A 72 19.10 5.30 -6.15
N GLU A 73 19.31 4.54 -5.07
CA GLU A 73 19.55 3.10 -5.11
C GLU A 73 18.27 2.32 -5.43
N LYS A 74 18.45 1.13 -6.02
CA LYS A 74 17.35 0.21 -6.30
C LYS A 74 17.05 -0.63 -5.05
N ASN A 75 15.93 -0.34 -4.40
CA ASN A 75 15.48 -1.08 -3.21
C ASN A 75 14.45 -2.14 -3.60
N ARG A 76 14.48 -3.27 -2.87
CA ARG A 76 13.45 -4.31 -2.97
C ARG A 76 12.13 -3.72 -2.44
N MET A 77 11.04 -4.01 -3.13
CA MET A 77 9.69 -3.60 -2.74
C MET A 77 8.67 -4.62 -3.23
N ILE A 78 7.51 -4.63 -2.60
CA ILE A 78 6.35 -5.39 -3.05
C ILE A 78 5.32 -4.43 -3.61
N PHE A 79 4.99 -4.63 -4.88
CA PHE A 79 3.88 -3.97 -5.55
C PHE A 79 2.57 -4.68 -5.22
N LEU A 80 1.53 -3.90 -5.00
CA LEU A 80 0.15 -4.33 -4.82
C LEU A 80 -0.69 -3.65 -5.91
N ASP A 81 -1.39 -4.44 -6.74
CA ASP A 81 -2.31 -3.97 -7.78
C ASP A 81 -3.72 -4.49 -7.53
N LEU A 82 -4.67 -3.56 -7.43
CA LEU A 82 -6.09 -3.83 -7.23
C LEU A 82 -6.93 -2.87 -8.08
N ASP A 83 -7.97 -3.38 -8.74
CA ASP A 83 -8.89 -2.52 -9.52
C ASP A 83 -9.52 -1.44 -8.64
N TYR A 84 -9.66 -0.20 -9.13
CA TYR A 84 -10.18 0.93 -8.35
C TYR A 84 -11.72 0.97 -8.33
N TRP A 85 -12.34 0.23 -7.40
CA TRP A 85 -13.78 0.25 -7.16
C TRP A 85 -14.12 -0.30 -5.76
N GLY A 86 -15.27 0.09 -5.20
CA GLY A 86 -15.68 -0.42 -3.89
C GLY A 86 -14.65 -0.09 -2.81
N HIS A 87 -14.21 -1.11 -2.07
CA HIS A 87 -13.32 -0.92 -0.91
C HIS A 87 -11.81 -0.95 -1.26
N SER A 88 -11.36 -0.55 -2.46
CA SER A 88 -9.97 -0.80 -2.92
C SER A 88 -8.95 -0.05 -2.08
N VAL A 89 -9.22 1.24 -1.89
CA VAL A 89 -8.39 2.10 -1.07
C VAL A 89 -8.34 1.59 0.37
N GLU A 90 -9.48 1.15 0.92
CA GLU A 90 -9.53 0.61 2.28
C GLU A 90 -8.66 -0.66 2.42
N ILE A 91 -8.76 -1.58 1.46
CA ILE A 91 -7.98 -2.84 1.45
C ILE A 91 -6.47 -2.55 1.38
N ILE A 92 -6.02 -1.75 0.41
CA ILE A 92 -4.59 -1.45 0.26
C ILE A 92 -4.09 -0.64 1.47
N ARG A 93 -4.89 0.32 1.95
CA ARG A 93 -4.55 1.10 3.16
C ARG A 93 -4.38 0.20 4.37
N ALA A 94 -5.28 -0.77 4.60
CA ALA A 94 -5.17 -1.70 5.73
C ALA A 94 -3.90 -2.57 5.63
N ILE A 95 -3.55 -3.06 4.43
CA ILE A 95 -2.29 -3.79 4.20
C ILE A 95 -1.08 -2.89 4.53
N LEU A 96 -1.06 -1.66 4.01
CA LEU A 96 0.04 -0.72 4.23
C LEU A 96 0.12 -0.23 5.67
N SER A 97 -1.00 -0.14 6.39
CA SER A 97 -0.99 0.20 7.82
C SER A 97 -0.34 -0.90 8.66
N PHE A 98 -0.35 -2.14 8.19
CA PHE A 98 0.29 -3.26 8.87
C PHE A 98 1.79 -3.37 8.53
N PHE A 99 2.16 -3.16 7.27
CA PHE A 99 3.53 -3.40 6.80
C PHE A 99 4.38 -2.13 6.61
N GLY A 100 3.74 -0.98 6.49
CA GLY A 100 4.33 0.28 6.05
C GLY A 100 4.50 0.33 4.54
N GLY A 101 4.34 1.52 3.95
CA GLY A 101 4.60 1.73 2.52
C GLY A 101 3.83 2.91 1.92
N TRP A 102 3.79 2.97 0.59
CA TRP A 102 3.19 4.07 -0.15
C TRP A 102 1.85 3.66 -0.78
N LEU A 103 0.85 4.54 -0.69
CA LEU A 103 -0.47 4.35 -1.28
C LEU A 103 -0.69 5.34 -2.40
N ASP A 104 -1.03 4.81 -3.57
CA ASP A 104 -1.60 5.53 -4.71
C ASP A 104 -3.06 5.11 -4.84
N GLU A 105 -3.99 6.01 -4.52
CA GLU A 105 -5.41 5.65 -4.43
C GLU A 105 -6.01 5.36 -5.81
N ASN A 106 -5.56 6.08 -6.83
CA ASN A 106 -6.10 6.06 -8.18
C ASN A 106 -5.03 6.51 -9.19
N ASP A 107 -4.45 5.55 -9.88
CA ASP A 107 -3.37 5.74 -10.85
C ASP A 107 -3.75 6.58 -12.09
N CYS A 108 -5.01 6.98 -12.23
CA CYS A 108 -5.53 7.78 -13.33
C CYS A 108 -5.77 9.25 -12.93
N ASP A 109 -5.50 9.66 -11.68
CA ASP A 109 -5.52 11.07 -11.28
C ASP A 109 -4.11 11.70 -11.25
N ASN A 110 -4.01 12.91 -10.71
CA ASN A 110 -2.75 13.66 -10.61
C ASN A 110 -2.24 13.73 -9.16
N GLU A 111 -2.78 12.93 -8.24
CA GLU A 111 -2.31 12.88 -6.86
C GLU A 111 -1.06 11.99 -6.75
N GLU A 112 -0.04 12.48 -6.05
CA GLU A 112 1.14 11.66 -5.79
C GLU A 112 0.87 10.61 -4.70
N PRO A 113 1.53 9.45 -4.74
CA PRO A 113 1.42 8.46 -3.67
C PRO A 113 1.92 9.04 -2.35
N TYR A 114 1.24 8.72 -1.25
CA TYR A 114 1.62 9.17 0.09
C TYR A 114 2.03 8.01 0.98
N PHE A 115 2.93 8.27 1.93
CA PHE A 115 3.45 7.26 2.84
C PHE A 115 2.47 6.97 3.99
N ILE A 116 2.36 5.69 4.35
CA ILE A 116 1.65 5.17 5.52
C ILE A 116 2.67 4.43 6.36
N GLU A 117 2.89 4.91 7.58
CA GLU A 117 3.73 4.25 8.56
C GLU A 117 3.05 2.98 9.09
N ALA A 118 3.85 1.94 9.35
CA ALA A 118 3.36 0.72 9.97
C ALA A 118 2.95 1.00 11.43
N GLN A 119 1.73 0.61 11.80
CA GLN A 119 1.24 0.79 13.16
C GLN A 119 1.48 -0.47 14.00
N ALA A 120 1.88 -0.28 15.26
CA ALA A 120 1.75 -1.33 16.26
C ALA A 120 0.27 -1.73 16.32
N ASP A 121 -0.01 -3.03 16.15
CA ASP A 121 -1.35 -3.64 16.22
C ASP A 121 -2.23 -3.56 14.97
N GLY A 122 -1.74 -3.04 13.83
CA GLY A 122 -2.46 -3.11 12.56
C GLY A 122 -3.75 -2.28 12.51
N VAL A 123 -3.87 -1.28 13.39
CA VAL A 123 -4.95 -0.29 13.34
C VAL A 123 -4.77 0.54 12.06
N THR A 124 -5.82 0.68 11.28
CA THR A 124 -5.82 1.56 10.11
C THR A 124 -5.90 3.02 10.59
N PRO A 125 -4.93 3.90 10.29
CA PRO A 125 -5.00 5.30 10.67
C PRO A 125 -6.21 5.97 10.01
N ASN A 126 -6.78 6.94 10.71
CA ASN A 126 -7.70 7.87 10.09
C ASN A 126 -6.88 8.88 9.27
N ILE A 127 -6.94 8.75 7.94
CA ILE A 127 -6.20 9.61 7.03
C ILE A 127 -7.05 10.82 6.66
N ILE A 128 -6.59 12.01 7.05
CA ILE A 128 -7.27 13.27 6.77
C ILE A 128 -6.47 14.03 5.71
N LYS A 129 -6.98 14.05 4.47
CA LYS A 129 -6.45 14.90 3.40
C LYS A 129 -7.02 16.31 3.54
N ILE A 130 -6.16 17.31 3.75
CA ILE A 130 -6.54 18.73 3.80
C ILE A 130 -5.52 19.59 3.06
N THR A 131 -5.99 20.69 2.48
CA THR A 131 -5.11 21.68 1.86
C THR A 131 -4.37 22.48 2.94
N ARG A 132 -3.24 23.09 2.60
CA ARG A 132 -2.52 23.98 3.52
C ARG A 132 -3.39 25.15 3.99
N SER A 133 -4.21 25.70 3.11
CA SER A 133 -5.16 26.78 3.45
C SER A 133 -6.22 26.32 4.47
N GLU A 134 -6.72 25.09 4.32
CA GLU A 134 -7.64 24.48 5.28
C GLU A 134 -6.96 24.26 6.65
N LEU A 135 -5.74 23.72 6.64
CA LEU A 135 -4.94 23.49 7.84
C LEU A 135 -4.69 24.81 8.60
N ASN A 136 -4.26 25.86 7.89
CA ASN A 136 -4.08 27.20 8.43
C ASN A 136 -5.37 27.75 9.05
N ARG A 137 -6.51 27.58 8.36
CA ARG A 137 -7.81 28.03 8.84
C ARG A 137 -8.23 27.31 10.13
N ARG A 138 -8.01 25.99 10.21
CA ARG A 138 -8.35 25.18 11.39
C ARG A 138 -7.49 25.52 12.60
N LEU A 139 -6.20 25.82 12.39
CA LEU A 139 -5.25 26.13 13.46
C LEU A 139 -5.17 27.63 13.78
N GLY A 140 -5.95 28.48 13.10
CA GLY A 140 -6.06 29.91 13.41
C GLY A 140 -4.80 30.72 13.10
N GLY A 141 -3.96 30.27 12.16
CA GLY A 141 -2.68 30.93 11.86
C GLY A 141 -1.93 30.33 10.68
N MET A 142 -0.74 30.85 10.41
CA MET A 142 0.16 30.30 9.40
C MET A 142 0.89 29.08 9.94
N VAL A 143 0.64 27.92 9.34
CA VAL A 143 1.29 26.66 9.74
C VAL A 143 2.56 26.46 8.92
N VAL A 144 3.66 26.26 9.63
CA VAL A 144 4.96 25.88 9.10
C VAL A 144 5.20 24.43 9.50
N ILE A 145 5.33 23.54 8.52
CA ILE A 145 5.66 22.13 8.74
C ILE A 145 7.18 22.04 8.78
N VAL A 146 7.72 21.51 9.88
CA VAL A 146 9.14 21.20 10.06
C VAL A 146 9.22 19.68 10.17
N GLU A 147 10.04 19.06 9.31
CA GLU A 147 10.28 17.62 9.38
C GLU A 147 11.18 17.31 10.57
N ASP A 148 10.89 16.23 11.30
CA ASP A 148 11.80 15.72 12.33
C ASP A 148 13.09 15.25 11.63
N GLU A 149 14.26 15.48 12.25
CA GLU A 149 15.48 14.86 11.78
C GLU A 149 15.32 13.34 11.99
N ASP A 150 15.21 12.58 10.89
CA ASP A 150 15.19 11.11 10.91
C ASP A 150 16.31 10.62 11.89
N GLU A 151 15.93 10.04 13.04
CA GLU A 151 16.90 9.40 13.94
C GLU A 151 17.59 8.27 13.14
N LYS A 152 18.85 8.51 12.78
CA LYS A 152 19.68 7.63 11.95
C LYS A 152 20.01 6.31 12.63
#